data_AF-A0ABD5F1G5-F1
#
_entry.id   AF-A0ABD5F1G5-F1
#
_cell.length_a   1.000
_cell.length_b   1.000
_cell.length_c   1.000
_cell.angle_alpha   90.00
_cell.angle_beta   90.00
_cell.angle_gamma   90.00
#
_symmetry.space_group_name_H-M   'P 1'
#
loop_
_entity.id
_entity.type
_entity.pdbx_description
1 polymer ?
#
loop_
_entity_poly.entity_id
_entity_poly.type
_entity_poly.pdbx_seq_one_letter_code
_entity_poly.pdbx_strand_id
1 'polypeptide(L)'
;MTLITEYRTNARPDRCVIEVYDADAYEGDEEAWGRAVTEVVAGNGYHLYLRTLQPDLRVEVAIRVWDDPQDPPEGVEGWIEICLESETGEVVVNQLTSGPAGTTRLPRPGVYAGHAWWTGRQAAAEYYDQNIRGERQQFDTVEDVRRVLEMSPVVERYTLDLWFLRDPEPVDDEE
;
A
#
# COMPACT_ATOMS: atom_id res chain seq x y z
N MET A 1 9.93 9.02 -20.07
CA MET A 1 9.40 7.78 -19.46
C MET A 1 10.51 6.77 -19.22
N THR A 2 11.24 7.04 -18.14
CA THR A 2 12.31 6.27 -17.55
C THR A 2 11.90 6.02 -16.11
N LEU A 3 11.89 4.74 -15.71
CA LEU A 3 11.75 4.39 -14.30
C LEU A 3 13.01 4.88 -13.57
N ILE A 4 12.85 5.82 -12.65
CA ILE A 4 13.94 6.39 -11.87
C ILE A 4 14.32 5.42 -10.75
N THR A 5 13.32 4.94 -10.00
CA THR A 5 13.54 3.97 -8.93
C THR A 5 12.29 3.12 -8.71
N GLU A 6 12.50 1.91 -8.21
CA GLU A 6 11.45 1.00 -7.77
C GLU A 6 11.83 0.40 -6.42
N TYR A 7 10.89 0.45 -5.50
CA TYR A 7 10.95 -0.21 -4.21
C TYR A 7 9.81 -1.22 -4.11
N ARG A 8 10.10 -2.39 -3.54
CA ARG A 8 9.09 -3.42 -3.27
C ARG A 8 9.26 -3.96 -1.87
N THR A 9 8.15 -4.14 -1.17
CA THR A 9 8.12 -4.83 0.11
C THR A 9 6.89 -5.73 0.22
N ASN A 10 6.98 -6.75 1.07
CA ASN A 10 5.86 -7.59 1.41
C ASN A 10 5.34 -7.19 2.78
N ALA A 11 4.09 -6.76 2.85
CA ALA A 11 3.44 -6.35 4.07
C ALA A 11 2.33 -7.34 4.44
N ARG A 12 2.16 -7.64 5.72
CA ARG A 12 0.99 -8.38 6.20
C ARG A 12 -0.07 -7.35 6.62
N PRO A 13 -1.26 -7.36 5.99
CA PRO A 13 -2.33 -6.45 6.37
C PRO A 13 -2.70 -6.66 7.83
N ASP A 14 -3.10 -5.58 8.49
CA ASP A 14 -3.75 -5.63 9.79
C ASP A 14 -5.12 -4.96 9.64
N ARG A 15 -6.16 -5.57 10.17
CA ARG A 15 -7.57 -5.15 9.92
C ARG A 15 -7.89 -4.92 8.44
N CYS A 16 -7.28 -5.71 7.55
CA CYS A 16 -7.38 -5.57 6.10
C CYS A 16 -6.83 -4.24 5.53
N VAL A 17 -5.89 -3.60 6.21
CA VAL A 17 -5.30 -2.32 5.78
C VAL A 17 -3.78 -2.39 5.83
N ILE A 18 -3.15 -1.73 4.85
CA ILE A 18 -1.74 -1.35 4.82
C ILE A 18 -1.67 0.16 4.65
N GLU A 19 -0.71 0.80 5.31
CA GLU A 19 -0.51 2.25 5.28
C GLU A 19 0.74 2.59 4.47
N VAL A 20 0.69 3.70 3.74
CA VAL A 20 1.83 4.29 3.04
C VAL A 20 1.85 5.79 3.31
N TYR A 21 2.91 6.30 3.93
CA TYR A 21 3.02 7.71 4.34
C TYR A 21 4.48 8.17 4.40
N ASP A 22 4.71 9.48 4.41
CA ASP A 22 6.03 10.06 4.69
C ASP A 22 6.41 9.87 6.17
N ALA A 23 7.67 9.61 6.49
CA ALA A 23 8.12 9.35 7.85
C ALA A 23 7.76 10.44 8.89
N ASP A 24 7.51 11.67 8.46
CA ASP A 24 7.09 12.78 9.33
C ASP A 24 5.58 13.10 9.26
N ALA A 25 4.80 12.33 8.48
CA ALA A 25 3.36 12.51 8.41
C ALA A 25 2.71 12.25 9.79
N TYR A 26 1.99 13.24 10.31
CA TYR A 26 1.32 13.16 11.61
C TYR A 26 0.23 12.07 11.61
N GLU A 27 0.20 11.23 12.65
CA GLU A 27 -0.66 10.04 12.74
C GLU A 27 -2.16 10.37 12.77
N GLY A 28 -2.93 9.63 11.96
CA GLY A 28 -4.37 9.37 12.16
C GLY A 28 -5.32 10.38 11.54
N ASP A 29 -5.58 10.26 10.23
CA ASP A 29 -6.71 10.94 9.59
C ASP A 29 -7.94 10.04 9.65
N GLU A 30 -8.84 10.30 10.60
CA GLU A 30 -10.09 9.55 10.79
C GLU A 30 -11.01 9.59 9.55
N GLU A 31 -10.94 10.66 8.75
CA GLU A 31 -11.75 10.79 7.52
C GLU A 31 -11.19 9.92 6.40
N ALA A 32 -9.87 9.94 6.20
CA ALA A 32 -9.20 9.06 5.25
C ALA A 32 -9.32 7.58 5.65
N TRP A 33 -9.22 7.27 6.96
CA TRP A 33 -9.53 5.94 7.49
C TRP A 33 -10.98 5.53 7.22
N GLY A 34 -11.93 6.45 7.44
CA GLY A 34 -13.35 6.24 7.13
C GLY A 34 -13.59 5.92 5.67
N ARG A 35 -12.93 6.62 4.74
CA ARG A 35 -13.00 6.32 3.29
C ARG A 35 -12.34 4.99 2.94
N ALA A 36 -11.23 4.64 3.59
CA ALA A 36 -10.54 3.37 3.39
C ALA A 36 -11.45 2.17 3.72
N VAL A 37 -12.50 2.33 4.54
CA VAL A 37 -13.50 1.27 4.79
C VAL A 37 -14.26 0.88 3.52
N THR A 38 -14.41 1.79 2.56
CA THR A 38 -15.18 1.56 1.31
C THR A 38 -14.33 1.58 0.06
N GLU A 39 -13.27 2.39 0.03
CA GLU A 39 -12.37 2.54 -1.12
C GLU A 39 -11.21 1.54 -1.06
N VAL A 40 -10.64 1.21 -2.21
CA VAL A 40 -9.48 0.29 -2.28
C VAL A 40 -8.20 1.00 -1.88
N VAL A 41 -8.07 2.25 -2.30
CA VAL A 41 -7.00 3.17 -1.90
C VAL A 41 -7.68 4.48 -1.53
N ALA A 42 -7.43 4.96 -0.32
CA ALA A 42 -7.91 6.26 0.15
C ALA A 42 -6.76 7.03 0.78
N GLY A 43 -6.78 8.35 0.69
CA GLY A 43 -5.79 9.16 1.38
C GLY A 43 -6.05 10.65 1.31
N ASN A 44 -5.26 11.40 2.06
CA ASN A 44 -5.39 12.85 2.22
C ASN A 44 -4.23 13.63 1.56
N GLY A 45 -3.37 12.95 0.81
CA GLY A 45 -2.17 13.55 0.23
C GLY A 45 -0.91 13.25 1.03
N TYR A 46 -0.98 13.04 2.34
CA TYR A 46 0.18 12.72 3.19
C TYR A 46 0.22 11.24 3.58
N HIS A 47 -0.97 10.63 3.67
CA HIS A 47 -1.17 9.26 4.12
C HIS A 47 -2.14 8.56 3.17
N LEU A 48 -1.73 7.40 2.66
CA LEU A 48 -2.53 6.48 1.86
C LEU A 48 -2.82 5.19 2.65
N TYR A 49 -4.07 4.76 2.60
CA TYR A 49 -4.56 3.49 3.13
C TYR A 49 -4.90 2.56 1.97
N LEU A 50 -4.28 1.38 1.95
CA LEU A 50 -4.49 0.32 0.97
C LEU A 50 -5.34 -0.77 1.62
N ARG A 51 -6.60 -0.91 1.19
CA ARG A 51 -7.53 -1.90 1.73
C ARG A 51 -7.43 -3.22 1.00
N THR A 52 -7.10 -4.28 1.73
CA THR A 52 -7.12 -5.66 1.25
C THR A 52 -8.51 -6.30 1.43
N LEU A 53 -8.78 -7.39 0.69
CA LEU A 53 -10.01 -8.18 0.90
C LEU A 53 -9.85 -9.30 1.94
N GLN A 54 -8.61 -9.54 2.36
CA GLN A 54 -8.22 -10.60 3.28
C GLN A 54 -7.23 -10.06 4.33
N PRO A 55 -7.25 -10.55 5.58
CA PRO A 55 -6.49 -9.95 6.67
C PRO A 55 -5.11 -10.54 6.94
N ASP A 56 -4.66 -11.61 6.27
CA ASP A 56 -3.51 -12.41 6.74
C ASP A 56 -2.46 -12.76 5.70
N LEU A 57 -2.84 -12.98 4.44
CA LEU A 57 -1.91 -13.21 3.35
C LEU A 57 -1.09 -11.94 3.13
N ARG A 58 0.22 -12.14 2.93
CA ARG A 58 1.11 -11.04 2.59
C ARG A 58 0.70 -10.44 1.25
N VAL A 59 0.71 -9.11 1.20
CA VAL A 59 0.53 -8.33 -0.01
C VAL A 59 1.85 -7.72 -0.43
N GLU A 60 2.08 -7.63 -1.73
CA GLU A 60 3.23 -6.91 -2.27
C GLU A 60 2.83 -5.44 -2.46
N VAL A 61 3.60 -4.53 -1.88
CA VAL A 61 3.50 -3.09 -2.13
C VAL A 61 4.71 -2.66 -2.94
N ALA A 62 4.47 -2.09 -4.11
CA ALA A 62 5.50 -1.52 -4.97
C ALA A 62 5.34 0.00 -5.07
N ILE A 63 6.43 0.73 -4.90
CA ILE A 63 6.50 2.18 -5.10
C ILE A 63 7.47 2.44 -6.24
N ARG A 64 6.97 2.98 -7.34
CA ARG A 64 7.74 3.24 -8.56
C ARG A 64 7.73 4.74 -8.83
N VAL A 65 8.91 5.33 -9.04
CA VAL A 65 9.04 6.75 -9.36
C VAL A 65 9.49 6.90 -10.80
N TRP A 66 8.75 7.70 -11.57
CA TRP A 66 8.95 7.96 -12.98
C TRP A 66 9.38 9.41 -13.22
N ASP A 67 10.08 9.64 -14.33
CA ASP A 67 10.48 10.97 -14.80
C ASP A 67 9.33 11.79 -15.42
N ASP A 68 8.25 11.12 -15.82
CA ASP A 68 7.07 11.69 -16.48
C ASP A 68 5.77 11.04 -15.98
N PRO A 69 4.61 11.71 -16.12
CA PRO A 69 3.30 11.10 -15.88
C PRO A 69 3.11 9.77 -16.61
N GLN A 70 2.53 8.79 -15.92
CA GLN A 70 2.26 7.46 -16.46
C GLN A 70 0.76 7.23 -16.60
N ASP A 71 0.34 6.61 -17.70
CA ASP A 71 -1.01 6.04 -17.80
C ASP A 71 -1.12 4.81 -16.89
N PRO A 72 -2.31 4.56 -16.30
CA PRO A 72 -2.55 3.35 -15.54
C PRO A 72 -2.42 2.11 -16.46
N PRO A 73 -1.79 1.02 -15.98
CA PRO A 73 -1.57 -0.16 -16.81
C PRO A 73 -2.88 -0.86 -17.20
N GLU A 74 -2.91 -1.45 -18.39
CA GLU A 74 -4.04 -2.26 -18.85
C GLU A 74 -4.11 -3.60 -18.09
N GLY A 75 -5.33 -4.13 -17.91
CA GLY A 75 -5.53 -5.46 -17.31
C GLY A 75 -5.40 -5.52 -15.79
N VAL A 76 -5.37 -4.37 -15.11
CA VAL A 76 -5.48 -4.30 -13.65
C VAL A 76 -6.93 -4.46 -13.17
N GLU A 77 -7.11 -4.86 -11.92
CA GLU A 77 -8.45 -4.97 -11.32
C GLU A 77 -9.08 -3.60 -11.06
N GLY A 78 -8.26 -2.58 -10.89
CA GLY A 78 -8.68 -1.19 -10.75
C GLY A 78 -7.50 -0.28 -10.47
N TRP A 79 -7.76 1.01 -10.60
CA TRP A 79 -6.80 2.06 -10.32
C TRP A 79 -7.51 3.34 -9.88
N ILE A 80 -6.76 4.23 -9.23
CA ILE A 80 -7.20 5.58 -8.86
C ILE A 80 -6.02 6.56 -8.93
N GLU A 81 -6.30 7.82 -9.20
CA GLU A 81 -5.33 8.91 -9.04
C GLU A 81 -5.03 9.13 -7.55
N ILE A 82 -3.76 9.38 -7.24
CA ILE A 82 -3.28 9.66 -5.88
C ILE A 82 -2.33 10.85 -5.88
N CYS A 83 -2.19 11.43 -4.70
CA CYS A 83 -1.15 12.40 -4.39
C CYS A 83 -0.44 11.91 -3.12
N LEU A 84 0.89 12.01 -3.11
CA LEU A 84 1.73 11.72 -1.96
C LEU A 84 2.73 12.87 -1.77
N GLU A 85 2.53 13.66 -0.73
CA GLU A 85 3.46 14.66 -0.25
C GLU A 85 4.43 13.98 0.72
N SER A 86 5.72 14.07 0.38
CA SER A 86 6.81 13.47 1.12
C SER A 86 7.86 14.53 1.43
N GLU A 87 7.67 15.23 2.55
CA GLU A 87 8.53 16.33 2.99
C GLU A 87 9.94 15.88 3.37
N THR A 88 10.07 14.66 3.90
CA THR A 88 11.38 14.09 4.23
C THR A 88 12.00 13.34 3.04
N GLY A 89 11.17 12.95 2.08
CA GLY A 89 11.54 12.01 1.01
C GLY A 89 11.67 10.58 1.51
N GLU A 90 11.32 10.27 2.77
CA GLU A 90 11.36 8.94 3.35
C GLU A 90 9.94 8.40 3.47
N VAL A 91 9.61 7.36 2.69
CA VAL A 91 8.27 6.77 2.66
C VAL A 91 8.27 5.45 3.41
N VAL A 92 7.30 5.30 4.31
CA VAL A 92 7.09 4.14 5.16
C VAL A 92 5.89 3.35 4.65
N VAL A 93 6.06 2.03 4.55
CA VAL A 93 4.96 1.07 4.37
C VAL A 93 4.69 0.41 5.73
N ASN A 94 3.55 0.70 6.35
CA ASN A 94 3.25 0.28 7.72
C ASN A 94 2.12 -0.76 7.80
N GLN A 95 2.21 -1.62 8.81
CA GLN A 95 1.30 -2.74 9.05
C GLN A 95 0.45 -2.51 10.32
N LEU A 96 0.05 -1.26 10.57
CA LEU A 96 -0.61 -0.81 11.79
C LEU A 96 0.09 -1.37 13.05
N THR A 97 -0.53 -2.32 13.74
CA THR A 97 -0.04 -2.86 15.02
C THR A 97 1.27 -3.64 14.92
N SER A 98 1.65 -4.09 13.72
CA SER A 98 2.91 -4.83 13.51
C SER A 98 4.11 -3.93 13.21
N GLY A 99 3.89 -2.61 13.07
CA GLY A 99 4.93 -1.66 12.70
C GLY A 99 5.32 -1.71 11.22
N PRO A 100 6.43 -1.05 10.84
CA PRO A 100 6.78 -0.87 9.44
C PRO A 100 7.19 -2.19 8.78
N ALA A 101 6.55 -2.51 7.64
CA ALA A 101 6.98 -3.57 6.73
C ALA A 101 8.29 -3.19 6.02
N GLY A 102 8.50 -1.90 5.82
CA GLY A 102 9.73 -1.37 5.26
C GLY A 102 9.65 0.13 5.00
N THR A 103 10.82 0.68 4.72
CA THR A 103 11.01 2.11 4.47
C THR A 103 11.87 2.27 3.22
N THR A 104 11.57 3.30 2.42
CA THR A 104 12.34 3.63 1.22
C THR A 104 12.56 5.14 1.13
N ARG A 105 13.57 5.54 0.36
CA ARG A 105 13.82 6.96 0.06
C ARG A 105 13.45 7.26 -1.38
N LEU A 106 12.62 8.27 -1.56
CA LEU A 106 12.32 8.86 -2.85
C LEU A 106 13.57 9.58 -3.40
N PRO A 107 13.66 9.80 -4.72
CA PRO A 107 14.80 10.49 -5.33
C PRO A 107 15.05 11.90 -4.77
N ARG A 108 13.96 12.56 -4.33
CA ARG A 108 13.98 13.87 -3.66
C ARG A 108 12.73 14.03 -2.79
N PRO A 109 12.75 14.90 -1.78
CA PRO A 109 11.52 15.34 -1.13
C PRO A 109 10.61 16.14 -2.05
N GLY A 110 9.31 16.15 -1.74
CA GLY A 110 8.29 16.97 -2.38
C GLY A 110 6.97 16.27 -2.63
N VAL A 111 6.16 16.88 -3.48
CA VAL A 111 4.81 16.42 -3.82
C VAL A 111 4.87 15.57 -5.08
N TYR A 112 4.34 14.37 -4.98
CA TYR A 112 4.23 13.41 -6.07
C TYR A 112 2.75 13.20 -6.42
N ALA A 113 2.41 13.34 -7.70
CA ALA A 113 1.16 12.79 -8.22
C ALA A 113 1.42 11.37 -8.71
N GLY A 114 0.35 10.60 -8.81
CA GLY A 114 0.49 9.23 -9.26
C GLY A 114 -0.80 8.49 -9.52
N HIS A 115 -0.63 7.23 -9.89
CA HIS A 115 -1.70 6.24 -9.94
C HIS A 115 -1.40 5.13 -8.94
N ALA A 116 -2.39 4.80 -8.12
CA ALA A 116 -2.40 3.56 -7.38
C ALA A 116 -3.23 2.53 -8.14
N TRP A 117 -2.69 1.36 -8.39
CA TRP A 117 -3.40 0.26 -9.06
C TRP A 117 -3.14 -1.06 -8.36
N TRP A 118 -4.03 -2.03 -8.56
CA TRP A 118 -3.98 -3.29 -7.83
C TRP A 118 -4.35 -4.50 -8.70
N THR A 119 -3.82 -5.65 -8.29
CA THR A 119 -4.06 -6.95 -8.92
C THR A 119 -4.10 -8.06 -7.88
N GLY A 120 -4.80 -9.15 -8.19
CA GLY A 120 -4.82 -10.36 -7.38
C GLY A 120 -5.67 -10.25 -6.11
N ARG A 121 -6.45 -9.19 -5.90
CA ARG A 121 -7.24 -9.03 -4.67
C ARG A 121 -8.33 -10.09 -4.58
N GLN A 122 -9.04 -10.33 -5.69
CA GLN A 122 -10.10 -11.33 -5.73
C GLN A 122 -9.55 -12.74 -5.57
N ALA A 123 -8.45 -13.06 -6.28
CA ALA A 123 -7.81 -14.36 -6.17
C ALA A 123 -7.28 -14.65 -4.76
N ALA A 124 -6.70 -13.64 -4.09
CA ALA A 124 -6.24 -13.74 -2.71
C ALA A 124 -7.42 -13.93 -1.73
N ALA A 125 -8.50 -13.17 -1.90
CA ALA A 125 -9.72 -13.32 -1.10
C ALA A 125 -10.32 -14.72 -1.24
N GLU A 126 -10.47 -15.22 -2.47
CA GLU A 126 -11.00 -16.55 -2.76
C GLU A 126 -10.10 -17.64 -2.16
N TYR A 127 -8.77 -17.52 -2.28
CA TYR A 127 -7.84 -18.46 -1.68
C TYR A 127 -7.95 -18.45 -0.15
N TYR A 128 -7.99 -17.26 0.46
CA TYR A 128 -8.13 -17.11 1.91
C TYR A 128 -9.45 -17.72 2.41
N ASP A 129 -10.56 -17.44 1.75
CA ASP A 129 -11.86 -17.98 2.11
C ASP A 129 -11.93 -19.50 1.94
N GLN A 130 -11.30 -20.07 0.90
CA GLN A 130 -11.31 -21.51 0.67
C GLN A 130 -10.38 -22.30 1.59
N ASN A 131 -9.24 -21.71 1.96
CA ASN A 131 -8.16 -22.44 2.62
C ASN A 131 -8.00 -22.08 4.10
N ILE A 132 -8.25 -20.82 4.50
CA ILE A 132 -8.04 -20.36 5.87
C ILE A 132 -9.37 -20.24 6.62
N ARG A 133 -10.33 -19.50 6.05
CA ARG A 133 -11.62 -19.23 6.71
C ARG A 133 -12.62 -20.38 6.56
N GLY A 134 -12.57 -21.09 5.44
CA GLY A 134 -13.54 -22.10 5.07
C GLY A 134 -13.47 -23.34 5.96
N GLU A 135 -14.63 -23.96 6.21
CA GLU A 135 -14.77 -25.17 7.05
C GLU A 135 -14.06 -26.42 6.49
N ARG A 136 -13.40 -26.32 5.33
CA ARG A 136 -12.75 -27.43 4.63
C ARG A 136 -11.40 -27.82 5.24
N GLN A 137 -10.75 -26.94 6.01
CA GLN A 137 -9.47 -27.24 6.66
C GLN A 137 -9.65 -27.25 8.18
N GLN A 138 -9.45 -28.42 8.79
CA GLN A 138 -9.18 -28.50 10.23
C GLN A 138 -7.69 -28.20 10.42
N PHE A 139 -7.39 -27.01 10.93
CA PHE A 139 -6.04 -26.68 11.36
C PHE A 139 -5.83 -27.20 12.78
N ASP A 140 -4.95 -28.19 12.93
CA ASP A 140 -4.61 -28.73 14.24
C ASP A 140 -3.69 -27.80 15.03
N THR A 141 -2.89 -26.97 14.34
CA THR A 141 -1.92 -26.06 14.95
C THR A 141 -1.83 -24.70 14.27
N VAL A 142 -1.30 -23.70 14.99
CA VAL A 142 -0.97 -22.37 14.44
C VAL A 142 0.09 -22.46 13.33
N GLU A 143 1.01 -23.44 13.41
CA GLU A 143 2.04 -23.68 12.40
C GLU A 143 1.43 -24.13 11.05
N ASP A 144 0.31 -24.86 11.08
CA ASP A 144 -0.37 -25.29 9.86
C ASP A 144 -1.04 -24.11 9.15
N VAL A 145 -1.67 -23.21 9.91
CA VAL A 145 -2.21 -21.95 9.39
C VAL A 145 -1.09 -21.12 8.76
N ARG A 146 0.02 -20.94 9.51
CA ARG A 146 1.18 -20.18 9.03
C ARG A 146 1.73 -20.75 7.72
N ARG A 147 1.84 -22.08 7.61
CA ARG A 147 2.33 -22.75 6.39
C ARG A 147 1.42 -22.49 5.20
N VAL A 148 0.10 -22.54 5.35
CA VAL A 148 -0.85 -22.27 4.26
C VAL A 148 -0.78 -20.81 3.80
N LEU A 149 -0.59 -19.88 4.73
CA LEU A 149 -0.39 -18.46 4.40
C LEU A 149 0.93 -18.24 3.65
N GLU A 150 2.04 -18.84 4.12
CA GLU A 150 3.37 -18.71 3.49
C GLU A 150 3.46 -19.39 2.12
N MET A 151 2.66 -20.43 1.88
CA MET A 151 2.64 -21.18 0.62
C MET A 151 1.57 -20.71 -0.38
N SER A 152 0.90 -19.60 -0.13
CA SER A 152 -0.10 -19.06 -1.05
C SER A 152 0.48 -18.90 -2.46
N PRO A 153 -0.12 -19.55 -3.49
CA PRO A 153 0.32 -19.38 -4.88
C PRO A 153 -0.17 -18.05 -5.48
N VAL A 154 -1.08 -17.36 -4.78
CA VAL A 154 -1.64 -16.08 -5.19
C VAL A 154 -0.97 -14.95 -4.42
N VAL A 155 -0.67 -13.86 -5.13
CA VAL A 155 -0.07 -12.65 -4.59
C VAL A 155 -1.00 -11.48 -4.90
N GLU A 156 -1.55 -10.88 -3.86
CA GLU A 156 -2.24 -9.60 -3.94
C GLU A 156 -1.18 -8.49 -4.00
N ARG A 157 -1.30 -7.58 -4.98
CA ARG A 157 -0.31 -6.53 -5.22
C ARG A 157 -0.98 -5.16 -5.34
N TYR A 158 -0.36 -4.18 -4.71
CA TYR A 158 -0.62 -2.75 -4.88
C TYR A 158 0.62 -2.09 -5.44
N THR A 159 0.46 -1.22 -6.43
CA THR A 159 1.56 -0.48 -7.02
C THR A 159 1.21 0.99 -7.11
N LEU A 160 2.11 1.83 -6.61
CA LEU A 160 2.04 3.27 -6.64
C LEU A 160 3.03 3.76 -7.71
N ASP A 161 2.51 4.22 -8.84
CA ASP A 161 3.29 4.91 -9.86
C ASP A 161 3.27 6.40 -9.57
N LEU A 162 4.41 6.94 -9.17
CA LEU A 162 4.58 8.32 -8.73
C LEU A 162 5.45 9.10 -9.71
N TRP A 163 5.17 10.38 -9.91
CA TRP A 163 6.03 11.33 -10.61
C TRP A 163 6.04 12.66 -9.87
N PHE A 164 7.19 13.32 -9.88
CA PHE A 164 7.39 14.56 -9.14
C PHE A 164 6.57 15.70 -9.76
N LEU A 165 5.80 16.41 -8.93
CA LEU A 165 5.06 17.59 -9.36
C LEU A 165 5.78 18.88 -8.95
N ARG A 166 6.10 19.02 -7.68
CA ARG A 166 6.63 20.25 -7.09
C ARG A 166 7.34 19.98 -5.78
N ASP A 167 8.19 20.93 -5.38
CA ASP A 167 8.76 20.97 -4.04
C ASP A 167 7.65 21.17 -2.99
N PRO A 168 7.84 20.71 -1.74
CA PRO A 168 6.86 20.89 -0.69
C PRO A 168 6.70 22.38 -0.38
N GLU A 169 5.52 22.80 0.07
CA GLU A 169 5.35 24.17 0.53
C GLU A 169 6.21 24.39 1.78
N PRO A 170 6.91 25.53 1.90
CA PRO A 170 7.59 25.85 3.14
C PRO A 170 6.52 25.90 4.23
N VAL A 171 6.71 25.11 5.30
CA VAL A 171 5.96 25.30 6.53
C VAL A 171 6.28 26.73 6.97
N ASP A 172 5.30 27.63 6.92
CA ASP A 172 5.46 28.94 7.55
C ASP A 172 5.67 28.64 9.05
N ASP A 173 6.90 28.81 9.52
CA ASP A 173 7.22 28.88 10.94
C ASP A 173 6.48 30.10 11.49
N GLU A 174 5.18 29.96 11.81
CA GLU A 174 4.44 30.96 12.56
C GLU A 174 5.05 31.05 13.97
N GLU A 175 5.64 32.22 14.24
CA GLU A 175 6.38 32.70 15.43
C GLU A 175 6.08 32.08 16.80
#